data_AF-A0A535WW16-F1
#
_entry.id   AF-A0A535WW16-F1
#
_cell.length_a   1.000
_cell.length_b   1.000
_cell.length_c   1.000
_cell.angle_alpha   90.00
_cell.angle_beta   90.00
_cell.angle_gamma   90.00
#
_symmetry.space_group_name_H-M   'P 1'
#
loop_
_entity.id
_entity.type
_entity.pdbx_description
1 polymer ?
#
loop_
_entity_poly.entity_id
_entity_poly.type
_entity_poly.pdbx_seq_one_letter_code
_entity_poly.pdbx_strand_id
1 'polypeptide(L)'
;LHYYEMTHSGSLPANRALAAVRWRVEAFEPMLARLAQRIAPSDDPLQAYCDLLHHRYVISARRQQDVGTEAAFSDWLAAGQPGYPLPIGR
;
A
#
# COMPACT_ATOMS: atom_id res chain seq x y z
N LEU A 1 -6.58 8.58 13.48
CA LEU A 1 -5.99 7.52 12.63
C LEU A 1 -6.64 6.20 13.00
N HIS A 2 -7.77 5.87 12.35
CA HIS A 2 -8.66 4.74 12.69
C HIS A 2 -8.18 3.35 12.19
N TYR A 3 -6.94 3.23 11.71
CA TYR A 3 -6.45 2.00 11.08
C TYR A 3 -6.45 0.78 12.04
N TYR A 4 -6.44 1.02 13.36
CA TYR A 4 -6.36 -0.04 14.37
C TYR A 4 -7.71 -0.52 14.92
N GLU A 5 -8.78 0.26 14.77
CA GLU A 5 -10.05 -0.02 15.48
C GLU A 5 -10.98 -0.98 14.72
N MET A 6 -10.74 -1.23 13.43
CA MET A 6 -11.59 -2.13 12.64
C MET A 6 -11.27 -3.64 12.80
N THR A 7 -10.23 -4.02 13.54
CA THR A 7 -9.78 -5.43 13.61
C THR A 7 -10.44 -6.28 14.68
N HIS A 8 -11.28 -5.72 15.55
CA HIS A 8 -11.75 -6.43 16.76
C HIS A 8 -13.26 -6.65 16.87
N SER A 9 -14.06 -6.31 15.84
CA SER A 9 -15.49 -6.63 15.82
C SER A 9 -15.73 -8.11 15.42
N GLY A 10 -15.47 -9.04 16.34
CA GLY A 10 -16.17 -10.33 16.45
C GLY A 10 -16.17 -11.29 15.25
N SER A 11 -15.08 -11.43 14.50
CA SER A 11 -15.04 -12.28 13.29
C SER A 11 -14.38 -13.65 13.55
N LEU A 12 -15.11 -14.75 13.30
CA LEU A 12 -14.57 -16.12 13.37
C LEU A 12 -13.33 -16.28 12.45
N PRO A 13 -12.37 -17.18 12.75
CA PRO A 13 -11.14 -17.35 11.95
C PRO A 13 -11.37 -17.52 10.43
N ALA A 14 -12.43 -18.23 10.04
CA ALA A 14 -12.83 -18.41 8.64
C ALA A 14 -13.19 -17.08 7.94
N ASN A 15 -13.81 -16.14 8.66
CA ASN A 15 -14.18 -14.84 8.13
C ASN A 15 -12.94 -13.92 7.97
N ARG A 16 -11.90 -14.07 8.79
CA ARG A 16 -10.60 -13.40 8.55
C ARG A 16 -9.87 -13.92 7.32
N ALA A 17 -9.85 -15.24 7.11
CA ALA A 17 -9.24 -15.83 5.91
C ALA A 17 -9.98 -15.37 4.64
N LEU A 18 -11.32 -15.38 4.66
CA LEU A 18 -12.13 -14.87 3.57
C LEU A 18 -11.87 -13.37 3.32
N ALA A 19 -11.80 -12.55 4.37
CA ALA A 19 -11.49 -11.13 4.26
C ALA A 19 -10.09 -10.88 3.64
N ALA A 20 -9.09 -11.68 4.01
CA ALA A 20 -7.75 -11.58 3.44
C ALA A 20 -7.73 -11.95 1.95
N VAL A 21 -8.43 -13.03 1.56
CA VAL A 21 -8.56 -13.41 0.14
C VAL A 21 -9.28 -12.33 -0.65
N ARG A 22 -10.39 -11.79 -0.12
CA ARG A 22 -11.13 -10.70 -0.76
C ARG A 22 -10.27 -9.46 -0.93
N TRP A 23 -9.58 -9.01 0.12
CA TRP A 23 -8.66 -7.88 0.02
C TRP A 23 -7.56 -8.10 -1.01
N ARG A 24 -7.00 -9.32 -1.05
CA ARG A 24 -5.95 -9.66 -2.01
C ARG A 24 -6.43 -9.47 -3.46
N VAL A 25 -7.60 -10.02 -3.79
CA VAL A 25 -8.15 -10.00 -5.15
C VAL A 25 -8.73 -8.63 -5.51
N GLU A 26 -9.40 -7.97 -4.57
CA GLU A 26 -10.13 -6.72 -4.83
C GLU A 26 -9.23 -5.48 -4.75
N ALA A 27 -8.12 -5.51 -4.01
CA ALA A 27 -7.28 -4.33 -3.78
C ALA A 27 -5.79 -4.54 -4.07
N PHE A 28 -5.19 -5.63 -3.55
CA PHE A 28 -3.74 -5.82 -3.63
C PHE A 28 -3.24 -6.16 -5.04
N GLU A 29 -3.76 -7.23 -5.63
CA GLU A 29 -3.36 -7.68 -6.97
C GLU A 29 -3.65 -6.64 -8.06
N PRO A 30 -4.80 -5.95 -8.08
CA PRO A 30 -5.04 -4.85 -9.02
C PRO A 30 -4.04 -3.70 -8.87
N MET A 31 -3.62 -3.38 -7.64
CA MET A 31 -2.61 -2.33 -7.42
C MET A 31 -1.22 -2.77 -7.89
N LEU A 32 -0.82 -4.02 -7.63
CA LEU A 32 0.44 -4.56 -8.17
C LEU A 32 0.47 -4.53 -9.70
N ALA A 33 -0.63 -4.93 -10.36
CA ALA A 33 -0.74 -4.88 -11.81
C ALA A 33 -0.62 -3.44 -12.35
N ARG A 34 -1.20 -2.45 -11.65
CA ARG A 34 -1.05 -1.03 -11.99
C ARG A 34 0.39 -0.53 -11.81
N LEU A 35 1.06 -0.93 -10.72
CA LEU A 35 2.44 -0.55 -10.45
C LEU A 35 3.42 -1.12 -11.48
N ALA A 36 3.24 -2.39 -11.86
CA ALA A 36 4.05 -3.05 -12.87
C ALA A 36 4.02 -2.34 -14.24
N GLN A 37 2.96 -1.58 -14.54
CA GLN A 37 2.85 -0.78 -15.77
C GLN A 37 3.57 0.57 -15.69
N ARG A 38 4.05 0.98 -14.51
CA ARG A 38 4.62 2.32 -14.26
C ARG A 38 6.10 2.31 -13.91
N ILE A 39 6.61 1.20 -13.38
CA ILE A 39 8.01 0.99 -13.04
C ILE A 39 8.79 0.37 -14.21
N ALA A 40 10.13 0.28 -14.10
CA ALA A 40 10.91 -0.41 -15.11
C ALA A 40 10.59 -1.92 -15.12
N PRO A 41 10.65 -2.61 -16.27
CA PRO A 41 10.36 -4.06 -16.33
C PRO A 41 11.25 -4.94 -15.44
N SER A 42 12.42 -4.44 -15.04
CA SER A 42 13.35 -5.10 -14.13
C SER A 42 13.01 -4.93 -12.65
N ASP A 43 12.14 -3.99 -12.32
CA ASP A 43 11.84 -3.61 -10.94
C ASP A 43 10.72 -4.48 -10.37
N ASP A 44 10.79 -4.76 -9.06
CA ASP A 44 9.80 -5.59 -8.37
C ASP A 44 8.53 -4.77 -8.03
N PRO A 45 7.35 -5.12 -8.57
CA PRO A 45 6.08 -4.46 -8.23
C PRO A 45 5.74 -4.53 -6.73
N LEU A 46 6.19 -5.57 -6.02
CA LEU A 46 5.98 -5.69 -4.57
C LEU A 46 6.78 -4.62 -3.82
N GLN A 47 8.04 -4.40 -4.19
CA GLN A 47 8.83 -3.32 -3.62
C GLN A 47 8.22 -1.96 -3.95
N ALA A 48 7.75 -1.74 -5.19
CA ALA A 48 7.06 -0.51 -5.58
C ALA A 48 5.77 -0.29 -4.76
N TYR A 49 5.05 -1.36 -4.38
CA TYR A 49 3.90 -1.26 -3.49
C TYR A 49 4.30 -0.86 -2.07
N CYS A 50 5.41 -1.39 -1.55
CA CYS A 50 5.98 -0.95 -0.27
C CYS A 50 6.37 0.54 -0.32
N ASP A 51 6.98 0.98 -1.42
CA ASP A 51 7.38 2.37 -1.64
C ASP A 51 6.16 3.30 -1.67
N LEU A 52 5.09 2.91 -2.37
CA LEU A 52 3.81 3.60 -2.38
C LEU A 52 3.20 3.71 -0.97
N LEU A 53 3.20 2.62 -0.19
CA LEU A 53 2.67 2.63 1.18
C LEU A 53 3.50 3.54 2.11
N HIS A 54 4.82 3.54 1.96
CA HIS A 54 5.70 4.46 2.67
C HIS A 54 5.36 5.91 2.29
N HIS A 55 5.23 6.18 0.99
CA HIS A 55 4.89 7.50 0.50
C HIS A 55 3.55 7.99 1.05
N ARG A 56 2.52 7.13 1.04
CA ARG A 56 1.21 7.41 1.66
C ARG A 56 1.36 7.76 3.14
N TYR A 57 2.16 7.00 3.89
CA TYR A 57 2.40 7.30 5.30
C TYR A 57 3.00 8.69 5.49
N VAL A 58 4.04 9.06 4.72
CA VAL A 58 4.71 10.36 4.84
C VAL A 58 3.74 11.52 4.55
N ILE A 59 2.96 11.45 3.48
CA ILE A 59 2.04 12.53 3.11
C ILE A 59 0.83 12.59 4.06
N SER A 60 0.30 11.44 4.51
CA SER A 60 -0.76 11.40 5.51
C SER A 60 -0.30 12.00 6.84
N ALA A 61 0.94 11.69 7.26
CA ALA A 61 1.54 12.26 8.47
C ALA A 61 1.70 13.78 8.36
N ARG A 62 2.18 14.29 7.23
CA ARG A 62 2.30 15.74 6.99
C ARG A 62 0.95 16.46 7.02
N ARG A 63 -0.10 15.82 6.51
CA ARG A 63 -1.46 16.39 6.48
C ARG A 63 -2.28 16.11 7.74
N GLN A 64 -1.74 15.33 8.69
CA GLN A 64 -2.46 14.86 9.89
C GLN A 64 -3.79 14.16 9.56
N GLN A 65 -3.91 13.59 8.37
CA GLN A 65 -5.12 12.97 7.83
C GLN A 65 -4.75 11.88 6.84
N ASP A 66 -5.51 10.77 6.83
CA ASP A 66 -5.33 9.76 5.79
C ASP A 66 -5.75 10.28 4.42
N VAL A 67 -4.82 10.27 3.46
CA VAL A 67 -5.10 10.70 2.08
C VAL A 67 -5.66 9.58 1.21
N GLY A 68 -5.59 8.32 1.66
CA GLY A 68 -5.99 7.16 0.87
C GLY A 68 -4.99 6.78 -0.24
N THR A 69 -5.18 5.59 -0.82
CA THR A 69 -4.21 5.00 -1.76
C THR A 69 -4.18 5.69 -3.12
N GLU A 70 -5.32 6.12 -3.67
CA GLU A 70 -5.36 6.75 -5.02
C GLU A 70 -4.67 8.12 -5.05
N ALA A 71 -4.91 8.93 -4.02
CA ALA A 71 -4.23 10.23 -3.89
C ALA A 71 -2.73 10.03 -3.71
N ALA A 72 -2.32 9.06 -2.87
CA ALA A 72 -0.92 8.72 -2.68
C ALA A 72 -0.26 8.18 -3.95
N PHE A 73 -0.96 7.36 -4.75
CA PHE A 73 -0.45 6.84 -6.01
C PHE A 73 -0.22 7.96 -7.02
N SER A 74 -1.16 8.90 -7.12
CA SER A 74 -1.01 10.07 -7.98
C SER A 74 0.16 10.95 -7.57
N ASP A 75 0.32 11.20 -6.26
CA ASP A 75 1.44 11.99 -5.72
C ASP A 75 2.79 11.29 -5.91
N TRP A 76 2.85 9.98 -5.68
CA TRP A 76 4.05 9.17 -5.86
C TRP A 76 4.53 9.15 -7.32
N LEU A 77 3.60 9.03 -8.28
CA LEU A 77 3.92 9.17 -9.70
C LEU A 77 4.43 10.57 -10.04
N ALA A 78 3.78 11.62 -9.53
CA ALA A 78 4.19 13.01 -9.76
C ALA A 78 5.56 13.33 -9.13
N ALA A 79 5.91 12.68 -8.03
CA ALA A 79 7.21 12.77 -7.36
C ALA A 79 8.32 11.97 -8.07
N GLY A 80 8.03 11.31 -9.19
CA GLY A 80 9.02 10.54 -9.96
C GLY A 80 9.27 9.14 -9.42
N GLN A 81 8.28 8.54 -8.76
CA GLN A 81 8.34 7.16 -8.25
C GLN A 81 9.49 6.91 -7.26
N PRO A 82 9.60 7.71 -6.18
CA PRO A 82 10.67 7.55 -5.20
C PRO A 82 10.63 6.17 -4.55
N GLY A 83 11.80 5.52 -4.46
CA GLY A 83 11.99 4.27 -3.74
C GLY A 83 12.36 4.48 -2.27
N TYR A 84 11.98 3.54 -1.41
CA TYR A 84 12.25 3.55 0.03
C TYR A 84 12.86 2.20 0.45
N PRO A 85 14.11 1.92 0.06
CA PRO A 85 14.74 0.66 0.39
C PRO A 85 14.83 0.51 1.92
N LEU A 86 14.45 -0.66 2.41
CA LEU A 86 14.66 -0.99 3.82
C LEU A 86 16.17 -0.97 4.10
N PRO A 87 16.60 -0.45 5.27
CA PRO A 87 18.00 -0.56 5.66
C PRO A 87 18.37 -2.03 5.67
N ILE A 88 19.37 -2.42 4.88
CA ILE A 88 19.97 -3.74 4.98
C ILE A 88 20.57 -3.80 6.39
N GLY A 89 20.03 -4.65 7.25
CA GLY A 89 20.45 -4.78 8.64
C GLY A 89 21.97 -4.96 8.72
N ARG A 90 22.61 -4.15 9.57
CA ARG A 90 24.02 -4.34 9.96
C ARG A 90 24.09 -5.45 11.01
#